data_AF-A0A925H1B9-F1
#
_entry.id   AF-A0A925H1B9-F1
#
_cell.length_a   1.000
_cell.length_b   1.000
_cell.length_c   1.000
_cell.angle_alpha   90.00
_cell.angle_beta   90.00
_cell.angle_gamma   90.00
#
_symmetry.space_group_name_H-M   'P 1'
#
loop_
_entity.id
_entity.type
_entity.pdbx_description
1 polymer ?
#
loop_
_entity_poly.entity_id
_entity_poly.type
_entity_poly.pdbx_seq_one_letter_code
_entity_poly.pdbx_strand_id
1 'polypeptide(L)'
;MLESAEIVKPPPEDLNKGREPGLFDAVRHAISGKHTDYDYTSGSIGRAIMLLSIPMVLEMLMESVFAVVDVFFVGRLGKDAVATVGLTESMLTIVYTHALGLSIGATAMDARRTGERDADGAARTAAQVIILGLIVSTVLGIAGVLLAPSLLWAMG
;
A
#
# COMPACT_ATOMS: atom_id res chain seq x y z
N MET A 1 31.89 -23.35 13.53
CA MET A 1 32.25 -23.54 12.13
C MET A 1 31.24 -24.50 11.53
N LEU A 2 30.58 -24.07 10.44
CA LEU A 2 29.80 -24.86 9.47
C LEU A 2 28.34 -25.24 9.79
N GLU A 3 27.39 -24.28 9.77
CA GLU A 3 25.97 -24.59 9.47
C GLU A 3 25.13 -23.34 9.10
N SER A 4 25.51 -22.59 8.07
CA SER A 4 24.69 -21.44 7.59
C SER A 4 24.76 -21.22 6.08
N ALA A 5 25.14 -22.24 5.32
CA ALA A 5 25.38 -22.14 3.88
C ALA A 5 24.32 -22.86 3.03
N GLU A 6 23.09 -23.02 3.53
CA GLU A 6 22.05 -23.75 2.83
C GLU A 6 20.70 -23.07 3.06
N ILE A 7 20.43 -21.96 2.35
CA ILE A 7 19.20 -21.67 1.58
C ILE A 7 19.49 -20.46 0.66
N VAL A 8 20.38 -20.62 -0.33
CA VAL A 8 20.33 -19.79 -1.55
C VAL A 8 20.31 -20.77 -2.70
N LYS A 9 19.11 -21.27 -2.99
CA LYS A 9 18.87 -22.03 -4.21
C LYS A 9 19.26 -21.10 -5.38
N PRO A 10 20.14 -21.54 -6.31
CA PRO A 10 20.48 -20.73 -7.46
C PRO A 10 19.19 -20.36 -8.20
N PRO A 11 19.10 -19.12 -8.73
CA PRO A 11 17.91 -18.68 -9.44
C PRO A 11 17.58 -19.72 -10.52
N PRO A 12 16.30 -20.12 -10.68
CA PRO A 12 15.92 -21.07 -11.70
C PRO A 12 16.37 -20.51 -13.05
N GLU A 13 17.27 -21.24 -13.71
CA GLU A 13 17.75 -20.91 -15.04
C GLU A 13 16.53 -20.84 -15.96
N ASP A 14 16.19 -19.63 -16.38
CA ASP A 14 15.00 -19.35 -17.16
C ASP A 14 15.20 -19.85 -18.59
N LEU A 15 14.80 -21.11 -18.80
CA LEU A 15 14.78 -21.83 -20.07
C LEU A 15 13.73 -21.27 -21.05
N ASN A 16 13.71 -19.95 -21.27
CA ASN A 16 12.93 -19.34 -22.35
C ASN A 16 13.63 -18.10 -22.90
N LYS A 17 14.74 -18.31 -23.61
CA LYS A 17 15.27 -17.34 -24.56
C LYS A 17 14.24 -17.14 -25.68
N GLY A 18 13.57 -15.99 -25.71
CA GLY A 18 13.05 -15.44 -26.98
C GLY A 18 11.57 -15.05 -27.08
N ARG A 19 10.78 -14.94 -26.01
CA ARG A 19 9.45 -14.31 -26.09
C ARG A 19 9.24 -13.36 -24.91
N GLU A 20 9.11 -12.07 -25.19
CA GLU A 20 8.54 -11.15 -24.21
C GLU A 20 7.15 -11.66 -23.84
N PRO A 21 6.85 -11.90 -22.55
CA PRO A 21 5.53 -12.39 -22.15
C PRO A 21 4.48 -11.39 -22.64
N GLY A 22 3.43 -11.88 -23.29
CA GLY A 22 2.34 -11.01 -23.74
C GLY A 22 1.70 -10.29 -22.56
N LEU A 23 1.14 -9.09 -22.79
CA LEU A 23 0.48 -8.27 -21.77
C LEU A 23 -0.49 -9.10 -20.90
N PHE A 24 -1.25 -10.00 -21.52
CA PHE A 24 -2.20 -10.87 -20.83
C PHE A 24 -1.53 -11.88 -19.89
N ASP A 25 -0.37 -12.41 -20.27
CA ASP A 25 0.41 -13.30 -19.41
C ASP A 25 1.01 -12.51 -18.24
N ALA A 26 1.52 -11.31 -18.47
CA ALA A 26 2.05 -10.45 -17.40
C ALA A 26 0.97 -10.09 -16.37
N VAL A 27 -0.22 -9.71 -16.84
CA VAL A 27 -1.40 -9.43 -15.99
C VAL A 27 -1.82 -10.68 -15.23
N ARG A 28 -1.90 -11.83 -15.90
CA ARG A 28 -2.24 -13.10 -15.24
C ARG A 28 -1.22 -13.48 -14.18
N HIS A 29 0.07 -13.28 -14.41
CA HIS A 29 1.12 -13.57 -13.43
C HIS A 29 1.05 -12.61 -12.24
N ALA A 30 0.84 -11.31 -12.47
CA ALA A 30 0.74 -10.32 -11.40
C ALA A 30 -0.47 -10.57 -10.48
N ILE A 31 -1.61 -10.99 -11.04
CA ILE A 31 -2.85 -11.22 -10.27
C ILE A 31 -2.91 -12.63 -9.68
N SER A 32 -2.29 -13.64 -10.31
CA SER A 32 -2.43 -15.04 -9.91
C SER A 32 -1.77 -15.37 -8.55
N GLY A 33 -0.99 -14.46 -7.96
CA GLY A 33 -0.37 -14.64 -6.63
C GLY A 33 0.53 -15.87 -6.49
N LYS A 34 0.83 -16.59 -7.59
CA LYS A 34 1.74 -17.72 -7.58
C LYS A 34 3.10 -17.15 -7.20
N HIS A 35 3.63 -17.61 -6.07
CA HIS A 35 4.96 -17.31 -5.56
C HIS A 35 5.98 -17.79 -6.59
N THR A 36 6.13 -17.01 -7.65
CA THR A 36 7.24 -17.10 -8.56
C THR A 36 8.34 -16.42 -7.77
N ASP A 37 9.43 -17.14 -7.49
CA ASP A 37 10.66 -16.66 -6.86
C ASP A 37 11.34 -15.57 -7.72
N TYR A 38 10.57 -14.58 -8.17
CA TYR A 38 11.05 -13.47 -8.96
C TYR A 38 11.62 -12.45 -8.00
N ASP A 39 12.94 -12.45 -7.89
CA ASP A 39 13.65 -11.48 -7.09
C ASP A 39 13.55 -10.09 -7.73
N TYR A 40 12.69 -9.25 -7.15
CA TYR A 40 12.48 -7.86 -7.55
C TYR A 40 13.71 -6.97 -7.34
N THR A 41 14.72 -7.42 -6.58
CA THR A 41 15.99 -6.69 -6.35
C THR A 41 17.06 -7.00 -7.39
N SER A 42 16.94 -8.13 -8.10
CA SER A 42 17.98 -8.64 -9.03
C SER A 42 17.51 -8.82 -10.47
N GLY A 43 16.19 -8.87 -10.70
CA GLY A 43 15.59 -9.07 -12.02
C GLY A 43 15.59 -7.82 -12.92
N SER A 44 15.03 -7.97 -14.12
CA SER A 44 14.85 -6.83 -15.05
C SER A 44 13.86 -5.79 -14.50
N ILE A 45 14.31 -4.55 -14.35
CA ILE A 45 13.54 -3.42 -13.80
C ILE A 45 12.17 -3.27 -14.50
N GLY A 46 12.12 -3.36 -15.84
CA GLY A 46 10.87 -3.22 -16.58
C GLY A 46 9.83 -4.30 -16.24
N ARG A 47 10.26 -5.54 -15.99
CA ARG A 47 9.37 -6.63 -15.60
C ARG A 47 8.94 -6.49 -14.13
N ALA A 48 9.83 -6.08 -13.24
CA ALA A 48 9.50 -5.77 -11.85
C ALA A 48 8.45 -4.67 -11.75
N ILE A 49 8.65 -3.55 -12.47
CA ILE A 49 7.68 -2.44 -12.53
C ILE A 49 6.33 -2.93 -13.04
N MET A 50 6.28 -3.70 -14.14
CA MET A 50 5.01 -4.22 -14.65
C MET A 50 4.30 -5.15 -13.65
N LEU A 51 5.03 -6.04 -12.99
CA LEU A 51 4.44 -6.99 -12.04
C LEU A 51 3.89 -6.29 -10.78
N LEU A 52 4.52 -5.21 -10.32
CA LEU A 52 4.09 -4.44 -9.14
C LEU A 52 3.05 -3.37 -9.47
N SER A 53 3.10 -2.75 -10.66
CA SER A 53 2.17 -1.68 -11.03
C SER A 53 0.78 -2.19 -11.37
N ILE A 54 0.66 -3.40 -11.95
CA ILE A 54 -0.64 -4.01 -12.26
C ILE A 54 -1.54 -4.15 -11.02
N PRO A 55 -1.11 -4.79 -9.91
CA PRO A 55 -1.93 -4.89 -8.72
C PRO A 55 -2.17 -3.52 -8.06
N MET A 56 -1.20 -2.62 -8.10
CA MET A 56 -1.35 -1.25 -7.55
C MET A 56 -2.40 -0.42 -8.30
N VAL A 57 -2.41 -0.48 -9.64
CA VAL A 57 -3.45 0.19 -10.43
C VAL A 57 -4.81 -0.45 -10.18
N LEU A 58 -4.86 -1.78 -10.04
CA LEU A 58 -6.10 -2.47 -9.68
C LEU A 58 -6.62 -2.02 -8.31
N GLU A 59 -5.75 -1.90 -7.31
CA GLU A 59 -6.09 -1.34 -5.99
C GLU A 59 -6.69 0.06 -6.10
N MET A 60 -6.04 0.97 -6.84
CA MET A 60 -6.54 2.33 -7.05
C MET A 60 -7.90 2.36 -7.77
N LEU A 61 -8.13 1.47 -8.74
CA LEU A 61 -9.42 1.33 -9.40
C LEU A 61 -10.50 0.83 -8.42
N MET A 62 -10.18 -0.11 -7.55
CA MET A 62 -11.11 -0.61 -6.54
C MET A 62 -11.44 0.46 -5.50
N GLU A 63 -10.46 1.25 -5.06
CA GLU A 63 -10.68 2.40 -4.16
C GLU A 63 -11.61 3.43 -4.80
N SER A 64 -11.40 3.76 -6.07
CA SER A 64 -12.27 4.67 -6.81
C SER A 64 -13.70 4.16 -6.94
N VAL A 65 -13.88 2.87 -7.27
CA VAL A 65 -15.20 2.24 -7.35
C VAL A 65 -15.89 2.24 -5.99
N PHE A 66 -15.15 1.96 -4.91
CA PHE A 66 -15.67 1.98 -3.55
C PHE A 66 -16.22 3.36 -3.19
N ALA A 67 -15.49 4.44 -3.49
CA ALA A 67 -15.95 5.80 -3.25
C ALA A 67 -17.25 6.14 -4.00
N VAL A 68 -17.36 5.72 -5.27
CA VAL A 68 -18.59 5.93 -6.07
C VAL A 68 -19.77 5.16 -5.49
N VAL A 69 -19.56 3.91 -5.10
CA VAL A 69 -20.60 3.06 -4.50
C VAL A 69 -21.05 3.64 -3.16
N ASP A 70 -20.12 4.09 -2.32
CA ASP A 70 -20.43 4.71 -1.03
C ASP A 70 -21.36 5.92 -1.18
N VAL A 71 -20.97 6.88 -2.03
CA VAL A 71 -21.79 8.07 -2.31
C VAL A 71 -23.14 7.71 -2.94
N PHE A 72 -23.19 6.69 -3.81
CA PHE A 72 -24.44 6.23 -4.41
C PHE A 72 -25.42 5.68 -3.37
N PHE A 73 -24.95 4.87 -2.42
CA PHE A 73 -25.79 4.30 -1.37
C PHE A 73 -26.22 5.39 -0.36
N VAL A 74 -25.30 6.26 0.05
CA VAL A 74 -25.61 7.41 0.93
C VAL A 74 -26.61 8.35 0.26
N GLY A 75 -26.49 8.57 -1.05
CA GLY A 75 -27.41 9.38 -1.85
C GLY A 75 -28.87 8.94 -1.77
N ARG A 76 -29.12 7.65 -1.54
CA ARG A 76 -30.47 7.11 -1.37
C ARG A 76 -31.10 7.44 -0.03
N LEU A 77 -30.31 7.85 0.97
CA LEU A 77 -30.80 8.27 2.29
C LEU A 77 -31.30 9.72 2.29
N GLY A 78 -30.99 10.49 1.24
CA GLY A 78 -31.45 11.86 1.03
C GLY A 78 -30.30 12.86 0.91
N LYS A 79 -30.66 14.07 0.48
CA LYS A 79 -29.73 15.19 0.25
C LYS A 79 -28.85 15.54 1.46
N ASP A 80 -29.41 15.46 2.67
CA ASP A 80 -28.71 15.85 3.89
C ASP A 80 -27.63 14.81 4.28
N ALA A 81 -27.82 13.53 3.90
CA ALA A 81 -26.84 12.48 4.11
C ALA A 81 -25.61 12.66 3.19
N VAL A 82 -25.82 13.01 1.92
CA VAL A 82 -24.71 13.28 0.98
C VAL A 82 -23.90 14.50 1.40
N ALA A 83 -24.57 15.57 1.84
CA ALA A 83 -23.91 16.76 2.36
C ALA A 83 -23.04 16.42 3.58
N THR A 84 -23.55 15.57 4.48
CA THR A 84 -22.80 15.08 5.64
C THR A 84 -21.57 14.29 5.21
N VAL A 85 -21.69 13.40 4.22
CA VAL A 85 -20.55 12.61 3.73
C VAL A 85 -19.47 13.49 3.10
N GLY A 86 -19.83 14.48 2.28
CA GLY A 86 -18.85 15.41 1.71
C GLY A 86 -18.12 16.26 2.76
N LEU A 87 -18.82 16.67 3.83
CA LEU A 87 -18.19 17.33 4.97
C LEU A 87 -17.21 16.39 5.68
N THR A 88 -17.64 15.15 5.97
CA THR A 88 -16.75 14.17 6.62
C THR A 88 -15.58 13.77 5.75
N GLU A 89 -15.72 13.69 4.43
CA GLU A 89 -14.63 13.39 3.49
C GLU A 89 -13.57 14.49 3.51
N SER A 90 -14.00 15.76 3.55
CA SER A 90 -13.11 16.91 3.68
C SER A 90 -12.31 16.86 4.99
N MET A 91 -12.96 16.48 6.10
CA MET A 91 -12.28 16.28 7.38
C MET A 91 -11.30 15.10 7.33
N LEU A 92 -11.73 13.97 6.75
CA LEU A 92 -10.91 12.78 6.60
C LEU A 92 -9.67 13.04 5.74
N THR A 93 -9.75 13.90 4.72
CA THR A 93 -8.60 14.25 3.87
C THR A 93 -7.43 14.81 4.68
N ILE A 94 -7.70 15.63 5.69
CA ILE A 94 -6.66 16.19 6.57
C ILE A 94 -5.98 15.06 7.35
N VAL A 95 -6.77 14.15 7.92
CA VAL A 95 -6.26 12.99 8.67
C VAL A 95 -5.48 12.06 7.74
N TYR A 96 -6.01 11.78 6.55
CA TYR A 96 -5.45 10.87 5.56
C TYR A 96 -4.10 11.37 5.05
N THR A 97 -3.94 12.68 4.83
CA THR A 97 -2.67 13.27 4.38
C THR A 97 -1.53 12.98 5.37
N HIS A 98 -1.79 13.04 6.67
CA HIS A 98 -0.79 12.71 7.69
C HIS A 98 -0.45 11.21 7.67
N ALA A 99 -1.47 10.36 7.56
CA ALA A 99 -1.29 8.91 7.48
C ALA A 99 -0.51 8.48 6.23
N LEU A 100 -0.84 9.06 5.06
CA LEU A 100 -0.15 8.83 3.80
C LEU A 100 1.31 9.25 3.88
N GLY A 101 1.61 10.41 4.46
CA GLY A 101 2.99 10.87 4.64
C GLY A 101 3.83 9.88 5.45
N LEU A 102 3.28 9.36 6.54
CA LEU A 102 3.93 8.33 7.35
C LEU A 102 4.10 7.02 6.57
N SER A 103 3.05 6.58 5.85
CA SER A 103 3.04 5.35 5.06
C SER A 103 4.11 5.37 3.96
N ILE A 104 4.25 6.47 3.24
CA ILE A 104 5.26 6.65 2.19
C ILE A 104 6.67 6.59 2.80
N GLY A 105 6.90 7.28 3.91
CA GLY A 105 8.20 7.27 4.61
C GLY A 105 8.58 5.89 5.13
N ALA A 106 7.63 5.18 5.72
CA ALA A 106 7.80 3.80 6.19
C ALA A 106 8.15 2.84 5.04
N THR A 107 7.36 2.88 3.96
CA THR A 107 7.57 2.04 2.78
C THR A 107 8.93 2.32 2.14
N ALA A 108 9.36 3.59 2.06
CA ALA A 108 10.67 3.94 1.51
C ALA A 108 11.83 3.41 2.36
N MET A 109 11.73 3.47 3.70
CA MET A 109 12.75 2.90 4.58
C MET A 109 12.83 1.39 4.46
N ASP A 110 11.68 0.71 4.43
CA ASP A 110 11.60 -0.74 4.29
C ASP A 110 12.12 -1.22 2.92
N ALA A 111 11.74 -0.53 1.85
CA ALA A 111 12.25 -0.76 0.50
C ALA A 111 13.77 -0.61 0.43
N ARG A 112 14.35 0.38 1.13
CA ARG A 112 15.81 0.56 1.16
C ARG A 112 16.53 -0.60 1.83
N ARG A 113 16.07 -1.05 3.02
CA ARG A 113 16.70 -2.17 3.73
C ARG A 113 16.51 -3.49 3.00
N THR A 114 15.35 -3.68 2.40
CA THR A 114 15.08 -4.82 1.51
C THR A 114 16.02 -4.82 0.30
N GLY A 115 16.26 -3.65 -0.31
CA GLY A 115 17.22 -3.48 -1.41
C GLY A 115 18.69 -3.71 -0.99
N GLU A 116 19.05 -3.40 0.26
CA GLU A 116 20.36 -3.69 0.86
C GLU A 116 20.54 -5.19 1.22
N ARG A 117 19.50 -6.02 1.01
CA ARG A 117 19.43 -7.43 1.44
C ARG A 117 19.63 -7.64 2.94
N ASP A 118 19.32 -6.63 3.75
CA ASP A 118 19.35 -6.68 5.20
C ASP A 118 17.95 -7.04 5.74
N ALA A 119 17.63 -8.34 5.74
CA ALA A 119 16.33 -8.85 6.19
C ALA A 119 16.08 -8.58 7.69
N ASP A 120 17.12 -8.67 8.52
CA ASP A 120 17.02 -8.37 9.96
C ASP A 120 16.76 -6.89 10.21
N GLY A 121 17.45 -6.02 9.46
CA GLY A 121 17.21 -4.59 9.45
C GLY A 121 15.80 -4.26 8.99
N ALA A 122 15.33 -4.82 7.88
CA ALA A 122 13.98 -4.62 7.36
C ALA A 122 12.92 -5.00 8.40
N ALA A 123 13.03 -6.19 9.00
CA ALA A 123 12.12 -6.65 10.04
C ALA A 123 12.07 -5.72 11.27
N ARG A 124 13.23 -5.21 11.70
CA ARG A 124 13.30 -4.23 12.81
C ARG A 124 12.64 -2.91 12.45
N THR A 125 12.84 -2.37 11.24
CA THR A 125 12.14 -1.14 10.82
C THR A 125 10.66 -1.38 10.65
N ALA A 126 10.22 -2.51 10.09
CA ALA A 126 8.80 -2.85 10.01
C ALA A 126 8.15 -2.84 11.40
N ALA A 127 8.79 -3.46 12.41
CA ALA A 127 8.31 -3.42 13.79
C ALA A 127 8.27 -1.99 14.36
N GLN A 128 9.31 -1.18 14.13
CA GLN A 128 9.36 0.21 14.56
C GLN A 128 8.28 1.07 13.90
N VAL A 129 8.04 0.88 12.60
CA VAL A 129 6.99 1.54 11.82
C VAL A 129 5.61 1.19 12.39
N ILE A 130 5.36 -0.08 12.72
CA ILE A 130 4.08 -0.50 13.31
C ILE A 130 3.86 0.20 14.66
N ILE A 131 4.87 0.21 15.54
CA ILE A 131 4.79 0.88 16.84
C ILE A 131 4.57 2.38 16.66
N LEU A 132 5.32 3.01 15.75
CA LEU A 132 5.17 4.43 15.43
C LEU A 132 3.77 4.73 14.88
N GLY A 133 3.26 3.89 13.98
CA GLY A 133 1.91 3.99 13.42
C GLY A 133 0.84 3.86 14.50
N LEU A 134 1.03 2.99 15.50
CA LEU A 134 0.12 2.88 16.65
C LEU A 134 0.13 4.16 17.51
N ILE A 135 1.31 4.72 17.78
CA ILE A 135 1.45 5.97 18.54
C ILE A 135 0.79 7.12 17.77
N VAL A 136 1.12 7.29 16.49
CA VAL A 136 0.59 8.36 15.64
C VAL A 136 -0.92 8.24 15.48
N SER A 137 -1.45 7.03 15.23
CA SER A 137 -2.90 6.82 15.09
C SER A 137 -3.64 7.06 16.42
N THR A 138 -3.07 6.69 17.56
CA THR A 138 -3.64 7.00 18.88
C THR A 138 -3.69 8.51 19.13
N VAL A 139 -2.58 9.22 18.85
CA VAL A 139 -2.52 10.68 19.01
C VAL A 139 -3.49 11.38 18.08
N LEU A 140 -3.52 11.00 16.79
CA LEU A 140 -4.47 11.55 15.81
C LEU A 140 -5.92 11.22 16.18
N GLY A 141 -6.19 10.02 16.70
CA GLY A 141 -7.52 9.62 17.15
C GLY A 141 -8.01 10.46 18.33
N ILE A 142 -7.16 10.66 19.34
CA ILE A 142 -7.47 11.53 20.49
C ILE A 142 -7.67 12.97 20.02
N ALA A 143 -6.74 13.49 19.21
CA ALA A 143 -6.85 14.84 18.66
C ALA A 143 -8.12 15.00 17.82
N GLY A 144 -8.47 14.01 17.01
CA GLY A 144 -9.68 13.98 16.20
C GLY A 144 -10.96 14.05 17.03
N VAL A 145 -11.05 13.30 18.13
CA VAL A 145 -12.21 13.37 19.04
C VAL A 145 -12.31 14.73 19.74
N LEU A 146 -11.18 15.31 20.15
CA LEU A 146 -11.17 16.62 20.82
C LEU A 146 -11.46 17.78 19.87
N LEU A 147 -10.99 17.69 18.62
CA LEU A 147 -11.14 18.73 17.61
C LEU A 147 -12.41 18.58 16.78
N ALA A 148 -13.05 17.40 16.75
CA ALA A 148 -14.28 17.17 16.00
C ALA A 148 -15.38 18.21 16.27
N PRO A 149 -15.67 18.61 17.52
CA PRO A 149 -16.66 19.66 17.79
C PRO A 149 -16.27 21.01 17.19
N SER A 150 -14.98 21.38 17.30
CA SER A 150 -14.46 22.66 16.78
C SER A 150 -14.40 22.67 15.26
N LEU A 151 -14.06 21.55 14.63
CA LEU A 151 -13.97 21.42 13.18
C LEU A 151 -15.36 21.42 12.54
N LEU A 152 -16.32 20.69 13.14
CA LEU A 152 -17.72 20.70 12.69
C LEU A 152 -18.33 22.11 12.80
N TRP A 153 -18.03 22.83 13.89
CA TRP A 153 -18.51 24.20 14.05
C TRP A 153 -17.86 25.19 13.08
N ALA A 154 -16.59 24.97 12.70
CA ALA A 154 -15.89 25.79 11.71
C ALA A 154 -16.41 25.58 10.28
N MET A 155 -17.05 24.43 10.01
CA MET A 155 -17.58 24.07 8.68
C MET A 155 -19.02 24.53 8.45
N GLY A 156 -19.73 25.01 9.48
CA GLY A 156 -21.07 25.60 9.39
C GLY A 156 -22.16 24.76 10.05
#